data_AF-A0A0F8ZV14-F1
#
_entry.id   AF-A0A0F8ZV14-F1
#
_cell.length_a   1.000
_cell.length_b   1.000
_cell.length_c   1.000
_cell.angle_alpha   90.00
_cell.angle_beta   90.00
_cell.angle_gamma   90.00
#
_symmetry.space_group_name_H-M   'P 1'
#
loop_
_entity.id
_entity.type
_entity.pdbx_description
1 polymer ?
#
loop_
_entity_poly.entity_id
_entity_poly.type
_entity_poly.pdbx_seq_one_letter_code
_entity_poly.pdbx_strand_id
1 'polypeptide(L)'
;MSSKEVWFSIDVETNGSCPGLRSLVSIGATVIDYGNIELLTRDGVVHSRPQFYAEIKPHCGSVDPEAQAVHKLTPEHLEEYGQDAYRAVNAFVAWVKGTAGKARPVFCSWGTFDWMWMGWYLERYGKRYTYPFGPNSLDLKSLYLGLTKGGGWRA
;
A
#
# COMPACT_ATOMS: atom_id res chain seq x y z
N MET A 1 9.50 25.97 3.66
CA MET A 1 9.85 25.26 2.41
C MET A 1 9.15 23.92 2.45
N SER A 2 8.32 23.59 1.45
CA SER A 2 7.66 22.29 1.34
C SER A 2 8.71 21.18 1.40
N SER A 3 8.61 20.25 2.36
CA SER A 3 9.51 19.09 2.40
C SER A 3 9.33 18.28 1.12
N LYS A 4 10.43 17.89 0.46
CA LYS A 4 10.40 16.99 -0.69
C LYS A 4 9.62 15.72 -0.35
N GLU A 5 8.79 15.25 -1.26
CA GLU A 5 7.97 14.04 -1.08
C GLU A 5 8.46 12.89 -1.96
N VAL A 6 8.18 11.66 -1.53
CA VAL A 6 8.32 10.45 -2.35
C VAL A 6 7.00 9.69 -2.25
N TRP A 7 6.40 9.40 -3.40
CA TRP A 7 5.07 8.83 -3.50
C TRP A 7 5.16 7.34 -3.81
N PHE A 8 4.45 6.54 -3.02
CA PHE A 8 4.45 5.08 -3.11
C PHE A 8 3.05 4.62 -3.51
N SER A 9 2.93 3.98 -4.67
CA SER A 9 1.72 3.23 -5.02
C SER A 9 1.73 1.91 -4.28
N ILE A 10 0.73 1.67 -3.46
CA ILE A 10 0.64 0.52 -2.57
C ILE A 10 -0.71 -0.15 -2.81
N ASP A 11 -0.65 -1.46 -2.94
CA ASP A 11 -1.77 -2.35 -3.22
C ASP A 11 -1.68 -3.56 -2.29
N VAL A 12 -2.81 -4.07 -1.83
CA VAL A 12 -2.86 -5.19 -0.90
C VAL A 12 -3.85 -6.26 -1.33
N GLU A 13 -3.47 -7.50 -1.07
CA GLU A 13 -4.41 -8.61 -1.12
C GLU A 13 -4.80 -9.03 0.28
N THR A 14 -6.06 -9.40 0.44
CA THR A 14 -6.67 -9.69 1.75
C THR A 14 -7.62 -10.86 1.62
N ASN A 15 -7.80 -11.64 2.69
CA ASN A 15 -8.75 -12.75 2.70
C ASN A 15 -10.17 -12.33 3.12
N GLY A 16 -10.51 -11.05 2.93
CA GLY A 16 -11.83 -10.48 3.16
C GLY A 16 -11.79 -8.95 3.28
N SER A 17 -12.90 -8.32 3.69
CA SER A 17 -13.08 -6.88 3.49
C SER A 17 -12.69 -5.96 4.65
N CYS A 18 -12.36 -6.49 5.84
CA CYS A 18 -12.17 -5.66 7.04
C CYS A 18 -10.97 -6.11 7.89
N PRO A 19 -10.01 -5.22 8.18
CA PRO A 19 -8.88 -5.55 9.05
C PRO A 19 -9.34 -5.88 10.47
N GLY A 20 -8.67 -6.84 11.10
CA GLY A 20 -9.00 -7.34 12.44
C GLY A 20 -10.11 -8.41 12.45
N LEU A 21 -11.03 -8.40 11.47
CA LEU A 21 -11.96 -9.51 11.22
C LEU A 21 -11.40 -10.52 10.21
N ARG A 22 -10.48 -10.06 9.36
CA ARG A 22 -9.84 -10.78 8.26
C ARG A 22 -8.34 -10.44 8.27
N SER A 23 -7.56 -11.16 7.48
CA SER A 23 -6.10 -10.99 7.35
C SER A 23 -5.70 -10.35 6.02
N LEU A 24 -4.74 -9.45 6.11
CA LEU A 24 -3.84 -9.06 5.03
C LEU A 24 -3.01 -10.27 4.61
N VAL A 25 -2.95 -10.55 3.31
CA VAL A 25 -2.24 -11.70 2.74
C VAL A 25 -1.09 -11.31 1.84
N SER A 26 -1.07 -10.10 1.27
CA SER A 26 0.13 -9.58 0.60
C SER A 26 0.19 -8.06 0.64
N ILE A 27 1.40 -7.53 0.45
CA ILE A 27 1.68 -6.12 0.23
C ILE A 27 2.50 -6.00 -1.04
N GLY A 28 1.97 -5.29 -2.04
CA GLY A 28 2.69 -4.84 -3.22
C GLY A 28 2.93 -3.34 -3.15
N ALA A 29 4.14 -2.88 -3.47
CA ALA A 29 4.41 -1.45 -3.53
C ALA A 29 5.48 -1.08 -4.56
N THR A 30 5.34 0.11 -5.13
CA THR A 30 6.37 0.72 -6.00
C THR A 30 6.41 2.23 -5.84
N VAL A 31 7.57 2.82 -6.11
CA VAL A 31 7.71 4.29 -6.15
C VAL A 31 7.09 4.82 -7.44
N ILE A 32 6.30 5.89 -7.35
CA ILE A 32 5.68 6.55 -8.51
C ILE A 32 6.13 7.99 -8.70
N ASP A 33 6.68 8.63 -7.66
CA ASP A 33 7.26 9.98 -7.75
C ASP A 33 8.37 10.17 -6.70
N TYR A 34 9.46 10.85 -7.07
CA TYR A 34 10.52 11.34 -6.18
C TYR A 34 10.44 12.85 -5.93
N GLY A 35 9.29 13.48 -6.15
CA GLY A 35 9.07 14.92 -6.02
C GLY A 35 9.35 15.72 -7.28
N ASN A 36 9.34 15.07 -8.45
CA ASN A 36 9.38 15.64 -9.78
C ASN A 36 8.63 14.67 -10.69
N ILE A 37 7.39 15.01 -11.07
CA ILE A 37 6.62 14.29 -12.09
C ILE A 37 7.30 14.50 -13.45
N GLU A 38 8.46 13.89 -13.66
CA GLU A 38 9.07 13.62 -14.96
C GLU A 38 9.14 12.11 -15.24
N LEU A 39 8.78 11.27 -14.24
CA LEU A 39 8.93 9.81 -14.29
C LEU A 39 7.96 9.08 -15.24
N LEU A 40 7.12 9.82 -15.97
CA LEU A 40 6.21 9.23 -16.96
C LEU A 40 6.42 9.72 -18.39
N THR A 41 7.12 10.84 -18.65
CA THR A 41 7.06 11.43 -19.99
C THR A 41 8.27 12.29 -20.29
N ARG A 42 9.25 11.70 -20.98
CA ARG A 42 9.88 12.45 -22.07
C ARG A 42 10.43 11.56 -23.17
N ASP A 43 10.98 10.39 -22.82
CA ASP A 43 11.72 9.57 -23.79
C ASP A 43 11.18 8.14 -23.96
N GLY A 44 10.06 7.78 -23.32
CA GLY A 44 9.45 6.44 -23.44
C GLY A 44 10.23 5.31 -22.75
N VAL A 45 11.30 5.63 -22.01
CA VAL A 45 12.13 4.65 -21.29
C VAL A 45 11.57 4.45 -19.88
N VAL A 46 11.12 3.24 -19.58
CA VAL A 46 10.76 2.82 -18.22
C VAL A 46 12.04 2.52 -17.46
N HIS A 47 12.45 3.41 -16.55
CA HIS A 47 13.48 3.08 -15.58
C HIS A 47 12.91 2.06 -14.56
N SER A 48 13.71 1.03 -14.23
CA SER A 48 13.39 0.12 -13.13
C SER A 48 13.15 0.93 -11.85
N ARG A 49 11.98 0.74 -11.25
CA ARG A 49 11.57 1.45 -10.04
C ARG A 49 11.80 0.54 -8.84
N PRO A 50 12.22 1.06 -7.67
CA PRO A 50 12.22 0.25 -6.46
C PRO A 50 10.83 -0.30 -6.20
N GLN A 51 10.79 -1.60 -5.92
CA GLN A 51 9.58 -2.35 -5.63
C GLN A 51 9.75 -3.07 -4.29
N PHE A 52 8.62 -3.32 -3.65
CA PHE A 52 8.52 -4.17 -2.49
C PHE A 52 7.38 -5.15 -2.70
N TYR A 53 7.61 -6.40 -2.31
CA TYR A 53 6.58 -7.42 -2.27
C TYR A 53 6.78 -8.29 -1.03
N ALA A 54 5.69 -8.58 -0.34
CA ALA A 54 5.68 -9.57 0.73
C ALA A 54 4.34 -10.29 0.76
N GLU A 55 4.39 -11.60 0.86
CA GLU A 55 3.25 -12.44 1.22
C GLU A 55 3.24 -12.65 2.73
N ILE A 56 2.05 -12.67 3.30
CA ILE A 56 1.82 -12.64 4.74
C ILE A 56 0.97 -13.83 5.13
N LYS A 57 1.43 -14.54 6.14
CA LYS A 57 0.71 -15.65 6.75
C LYS A 57 -0.59 -15.13 7.40
N PRO A 58 -1.77 -15.62 7.00
CA PRO A 58 -3.03 -15.27 7.63
C PRO A 58 -2.99 -15.60 9.12
N HIS A 59 -3.55 -14.72 9.94
CA HIS A 59 -3.60 -14.91 11.40
C HIS A 59 -5.03 -14.87 11.95
N CYS A 60 -5.98 -14.43 11.16
CA CYS A 60 -7.40 -14.53 11.45
C CYS A 60 -7.89 -15.85 10.84
N GLY A 61 -8.38 -16.78 11.67
CA GLY A 61 -8.84 -18.11 11.25
C GLY A 61 -10.13 -18.13 10.41
N SER A 62 -10.55 -16.98 9.88
CA SER A 62 -11.74 -16.86 9.02
C SER A 62 -11.34 -16.27 7.66
N VAL A 63 -11.79 -16.93 6.60
CA VAL A 63 -11.55 -16.55 5.20
C VAL A 63 -12.90 -16.23 4.56
N ASP A 64 -12.94 -15.19 3.74
CA ASP A 64 -14.02 -14.93 2.81
C ASP A 64 -13.71 -15.63 1.47
N PRO A 65 -14.51 -16.63 1.04
CA PRO A 65 -14.27 -17.35 -0.21
C PRO A 65 -14.27 -16.45 -1.44
N GLU A 66 -15.06 -15.37 -1.45
CA GLU A 66 -15.11 -14.45 -2.58
C GLU A 66 -13.82 -13.64 -2.69
N ALA A 67 -13.31 -13.17 -1.56
CA ALA A 67 -12.02 -12.46 -1.52
C ALA A 67 -10.86 -13.38 -1.93
N GLN A 68 -10.86 -14.63 -1.45
CA GLN A 68 -9.84 -15.62 -1.76
C GLN A 68 -9.74 -15.92 -3.27
N ALA A 69 -10.87 -15.85 -3.99
CA ALA A 69 -10.93 -16.11 -5.42
C ALA A 69 -10.25 -15.02 -6.27
N VAL A 70 -9.97 -13.84 -5.71
CA VAL A 70 -9.40 -12.69 -6.44
C VAL A 70 -7.90 -12.86 -6.71
N HIS A 71 -7.12 -13.19 -5.67
CA HIS A 71 -5.65 -13.04 -5.68
C HIS A 71 -4.85 -14.32 -5.96
N LYS A 72 -5.52 -15.48 -6.07
CA LYS A 72 -4.92 -16.82 -6.34
C LYS A 72 -3.91 -17.35 -5.32
N LEU A 73 -3.50 -16.56 -4.32
CA LEU A 73 -2.74 -17.04 -3.16
C LEU A 73 -3.63 -17.98 -2.34
N THR A 74 -3.25 -19.24 -2.13
CA THR A 74 -4.05 -20.19 -1.35
C THR A 74 -3.72 -20.10 0.15
N PRO A 75 -4.63 -20.48 1.06
CA PRO A 75 -4.32 -20.53 2.48
C PRO A 75 -3.14 -21.44 2.80
N GLU A 76 -3.02 -22.58 2.13
CA GLU A 76 -1.93 -23.54 2.32
C GLU A 76 -0.58 -22.94 1.90
N HIS A 77 -0.54 -22.26 0.75
CA HIS A 77 0.66 -21.57 0.28
C HIS A 77 1.10 -20.48 1.27
N LEU A 78 0.16 -19.67 1.74
CA LEU A 78 0.47 -18.60 2.68
C LEU A 78 0.85 -19.11 4.07
N GLU A 79 0.31 -20.27 4.48
CA GLU A 79 0.67 -20.93 5.73
C GLU A 79 2.13 -21.41 5.71
N GLU A 80 2.59 -21.90 4.56
CA GLU A 80 3.93 -22.47 4.34
C GLU A 80 4.99 -21.40 4.01
N TYR A 81 4.67 -20.46 3.12
CA TYR A 81 5.63 -19.52 2.55
C TYR A 81 5.42 -18.06 3.00
N GLY A 82 4.25 -17.75 3.58
CA GLY A 82 3.93 -16.41 4.05
C GLY A 82 4.78 -15.98 5.24
N GLN A 83 5.15 -14.71 5.27
CA GLN A 83 5.89 -14.12 6.38
C GLN A 83 4.95 -13.81 7.55
N ASP A 84 5.50 -13.85 8.77
CA ASP A 84 4.82 -13.26 9.93
C ASP A 84 4.48 -11.78 9.67
N ALA A 85 3.26 -11.37 10.04
CA ALA A 85 2.76 -10.03 9.77
C ALA A 85 3.63 -8.93 10.40
N TYR A 86 4.14 -9.15 11.61
CA TYR A 86 5.04 -8.17 12.25
C TYR A 86 6.34 -8.02 11.45
N ARG A 87 6.93 -9.13 10.99
CA ARG A 87 8.14 -9.09 10.15
C ARG A 87 7.90 -8.41 8.82
N ALA A 88 6.83 -8.77 8.12
CA ALA A 88 6.50 -8.19 6.81
C ALA A 88 6.28 -6.68 6.89
N VAL A 89 5.52 -6.21 7.88
CA VAL A 89 5.26 -4.78 8.10
C VAL A 89 6.55 -4.03 8.45
N ASN A 90 7.40 -4.58 9.33
CA ASN A 90 8.66 -3.92 9.68
C ASN A 90 9.65 -3.88 8.50
N ALA A 91 9.69 -4.92 7.66
CA ALA A 91 10.46 -4.93 6.43
C ALA A 91 9.94 -3.87 5.44
N PHE A 92 8.62 -3.76 5.30
CA PHE A 92 7.98 -2.73 4.48
C PHE A 92 8.32 -1.32 4.96
N VAL A 93 8.19 -1.05 6.26
CA VAL A 93 8.55 0.25 6.86
C VAL A 93 10.04 0.57 6.63
N ALA A 94 10.92 -0.41 6.81
CA ALA A 94 12.35 -0.22 6.56
C ALA A 94 12.63 0.13 5.09
N TRP A 95 11.98 -0.58 4.16
CA TRP A 95 12.08 -0.30 2.73
C TRP A 95 11.60 1.11 2.39
N VAL A 96 10.38 1.50 2.82
CA VAL A 96 9.83 2.86 2.58
C VAL A 96 10.80 3.93 3.08
N LYS A 97 11.35 3.77 4.28
CA LYS A 97 12.31 4.73 4.85
C LYS A 97 13.61 4.81 4.08
N GLY A 98 14.17 3.65 3.70
CA GLY A 98 15.40 3.59 2.90
C GLY A 98 15.20 4.29 1.56
N THR A 99 14.05 4.06 0.93
CA THR A 99 13.70 4.65 -0.36
C THR A 99 13.38 6.14 -0.28
N ALA A 100 12.67 6.60 0.77
CA ALA A 100 12.34 8.01 0.95
C ALA A 100 13.53 8.84 1.46
N GLY A 101 14.45 8.24 2.21
CA GLY A 101 15.57 8.95 2.82
C GLY A 101 15.11 10.06 3.76
N LYS A 102 15.41 11.31 3.40
CA LYS A 102 14.99 12.51 4.15
C LYS A 102 13.65 13.11 3.66
N ALA A 103 13.11 12.59 2.55
CA ALA A 103 11.85 13.05 2.00
C ALA A 103 10.66 12.48 2.79
N ARG A 104 9.52 13.18 2.72
CA ARG A 104 8.26 12.69 3.30
C ARG A 104 7.68 11.59 2.42
N PRO A 105 7.45 10.37 2.94
CA PRO A 105 6.76 9.34 2.17
C PRO A 105 5.25 9.62 2.12
N VAL A 106 4.64 9.42 0.95
CA VAL A 106 3.20 9.57 0.71
C VAL A 106 2.63 8.23 0.26
N PHE A 107 1.62 7.75 0.98
CA PHE A 107 0.89 6.52 0.64
C PHE A 107 -0.13 6.83 -0.45
N CYS A 108 -0.06 6.13 -1.58
CA CYS A 108 -1.00 6.28 -2.68
C CYS A 108 -1.68 4.93 -2.96
N SER A 109 -2.99 4.91 -3.09
CA SER A 109 -3.77 3.71 -3.43
C SER A 109 -4.88 4.02 -4.42
N TRP A 110 -5.36 3.00 -5.13
CA TRP A 110 -6.50 3.14 -6.04
C TRP A 110 -7.81 2.88 -5.30
N GLY A 111 -8.29 3.89 -4.60
CA GLY A 111 -9.35 3.77 -3.59
C GLY A 111 -8.78 3.77 -2.17
N THR A 112 -9.67 3.63 -1.19
CA THR A 112 -9.33 3.73 0.24
C THR A 112 -9.14 2.38 0.94
N PHE A 113 -9.42 1.29 0.23
CA PHE A 113 -9.38 -0.06 0.79
C PHE A 113 -7.99 -0.42 1.32
N ASP A 114 -6.95 -0.21 0.50
CA ASP A 114 -5.57 -0.55 0.85
C ASP A 114 -5.07 0.24 2.05
N TRP A 115 -5.46 1.53 2.15
CA TRP A 115 -5.11 2.36 3.29
C TRP A 115 -5.76 1.89 4.59
N MET A 116 -7.02 1.46 4.55
CA MET A 116 -7.69 0.90 5.73
C MET A 116 -6.91 -0.29 6.29
N TRP A 117 -6.45 -1.18 5.42
CA TRP A 117 -5.63 -2.34 5.78
C TRP A 117 -4.25 -1.95 6.28
N MET A 118 -3.50 -1.20 5.48
CA MET A 118 -2.14 -0.80 5.84
C MET A 118 -2.11 0.10 7.06
N GLY A 119 -3.05 1.02 7.23
CA GLY A 119 -3.19 1.85 8.43
C GLY A 119 -3.33 1.00 9.69
N TRP A 120 -4.19 -0.02 9.69
CA TRP A 120 -4.33 -0.92 10.84
C TRP A 120 -3.05 -1.69 11.14
N TYR A 121 -2.41 -2.28 10.11
CA TYR A 121 -1.20 -3.08 10.29
C TYR A 121 0.02 -2.24 10.68
N LEU A 122 0.14 -1.03 10.16
CA LEU A 122 1.20 -0.07 10.53
C LEU A 122 1.03 0.40 11.99
N GLU A 123 -0.19 0.70 12.42
CA GLU A 123 -0.47 1.08 13.82
C GLU A 123 -0.19 -0.08 14.78
N ARG A 124 -0.52 -1.32 14.36
CA ARG A 124 -0.35 -2.52 15.18
C ARG A 124 1.10 -2.99 15.29
N TYR A 125 1.85 -2.98 14.18
CA TYR A 125 3.16 -3.64 14.09
C TYR A 125 4.32 -2.71 13.73
N GLY A 126 4.03 -1.56 13.12
CA GLY A 126 5.02 -0.55 12.76
C GLY A 126 5.29 0.38 13.94
N LYS A 127 4.63 1.54 13.95
CA LYS A 127 4.63 2.52 15.07
C LYS A 127 3.36 3.35 15.05
N ARG A 128 3.07 3.99 16.19
CA ARG A 128 1.89 4.84 16.39
C ARG A 128 1.78 5.97 15.39
N TYR A 129 0.53 6.41 15.19
CA TYR A 129 0.15 7.48 14.26
C TYR A 129 0.57 7.15 12.81
N THR A 130 0.40 5.85 12.47
CA THR A 130 0.64 5.18 11.17
C THR A 130 1.91 5.61 10.45
N TYR A 131 2.99 5.64 11.21
CA TYR A 131 4.35 5.81 10.70
C TYR A 131 4.67 4.75 9.61
N PRO A 132 5.35 5.12 8.51
CA PRO A 132 6.00 6.41 8.25
C PRO A 132 5.15 7.43 7.49
N PHE A 133 3.93 7.07 7.07
CA PHE A 133 3.10 7.88 6.19
C PHE A 133 2.25 8.92 6.91
N GLY A 134 1.99 8.72 8.21
CA GLY A 134 0.98 9.50 8.94
C GLY A 134 -0.43 8.97 8.67
N PRO A 135 -1.49 9.61 9.19
CA PRO A 135 -2.84 9.02 9.29
C PRO A 135 -3.63 8.95 7.99
N ASN A 136 -3.08 9.43 6.87
CA ASN A 136 -3.82 9.61 5.62
C ASN A 136 -3.10 8.97 4.42
N SER A 137 -3.90 8.57 3.44
CA SER A 137 -3.46 8.22 2.08
C SER A 137 -3.95 9.23 1.05
N LEU A 138 -3.29 9.24 -0.11
CA LEU A 138 -3.77 9.85 -1.33
C LEU A 138 -4.54 8.81 -2.14
N ASP A 139 -5.86 9.00 -2.26
CA ASP A 139 -6.69 8.19 -3.15
C ASP A 139 -6.53 8.66 -4.61
N LEU A 140 -5.83 7.85 -5.40
CA LEU A 140 -5.55 8.09 -6.81
C LEU A 140 -6.83 8.12 -7.65
N LYS A 141 -7.86 7.35 -7.28
CA LYS A 141 -9.13 7.32 -8.01
C LYS A 141 -9.86 8.65 -7.85
N SER A 142 -9.96 9.14 -6.62
CA SER A 142 -10.55 10.45 -6.33
C SER A 142 -9.75 11.59 -6.98
N LEU A 143 -8.42 11.55 -6.92
CA LEU A 143 -7.56 12.53 -7.59
C LEU A 143 -7.78 12.55 -9.10
N TYR A 144 -7.76 11.38 -9.75
CA TYR A 144 -7.97 11.25 -11.19
C TYR A 144 -9.33 11.77 -11.62
N LEU A 145 -10.40 11.41 -10.90
CA LEU A 145 -11.76 11.89 -11.21
C LEU A 145 -11.86 13.40 -11.04
N GLY A 146 -11.28 13.97 -9.97
CA GLY A 146 -11.23 15.42 -9.75
C GLY A 146 -10.52 16.16 -10.88
N LEU A 147 -9.39 15.63 -11.37
CA LEU A 147 -8.61 16.23 -12.45
C LEU A 147 -9.27 16.10 -13.83
N THR A 148 -9.89 14.96 -14.13
CA THR A 148 -10.34 14.64 -15.50
C THR A 148 -11.83 14.83 -15.75
N LYS A 149 -12.66 14.71 -14.71
CA LYS A 149 -14.11 14.79 -14.85
C LYS A 149 -14.69 16.13 -14.39
N GLY A 150 -13.88 17.03 -13.84
CA GLY A 150 -14.17 18.45 -13.63
C GLY A 150 -15.65 18.73 -13.35
N GLY A 151 -16.12 18.42 -12.15
CA GLY A 151 -17.52 18.59 -11.79
C GLY A 151 -17.63 18.82 -10.31
N GLY A 152 -18.31 19.90 -9.91
CA GLY A 152 -18.59 20.15 -8.49
C GLY A 152 -19.25 18.92 -7.87
N TRP A 153 -18.91 18.65 -6.61
CA TRP A 153 -19.66 17.72 -5.77
C TRP A 153 -21.12 18.19 -5.73
N ARG A 154 -21.97 17.60 -6.56
CA ARG A 154 -23.42 17.72 -6.40
C ARG A 154 -23.83 16.53 -5.56
N ALA A 155 -23.98 16.79 -4.26
CA ALA A 155 -24.56 15.87 -3.29
C ALA A 155 -25.98 15.49 -3.67
#